data_AF-A0A4Y6IF21-F1
#
_entry.id   AF-A0A4Y6IF21-F1
#
_cell.length_a   1.000
_cell.length_b   1.000
_cell.length_c   1.000
_cell.angle_alpha   90.00
_cell.angle_beta   90.00
_cell.angle_gamma   90.00
#
_symmetry.space_group_name_H-M   'P 1'
#
loop_
_entity.id
_entity.type
_entity.pdbx_description
1 polymer ?
#
loop_
_entity_poly.entity_id
_entity_poly.type
_entity_poly.pdbx_seq_one_letter_code
_entity_poly.pdbx_strand_id
1 'polypeptide(L)'
;MLTMEWLVAHPDWLLMILAPVFMLCMVLEWRVSRQSGRLPPSASYQWQEVSCNFALGALHQLTDITVGLMVIQVYLWLFDWRLLDISMGLMSFIVLMVAQDFCYYWFHRASHRVRWWWAAHSTHHSSESMNFSTAFRQSLMYPFAGMWLFWVPLVIIGFPPKWVVLSVLLNLGLQFIIHTQWIKNFGWLDLVFNSPSHHRVHHGRNPQYIDKNYAGVLIIWDKLFGTFEPEVEAVVYGITKPVNSTNPITVTFVEWQHMWRDVTAKGRSWRQRLAAIVAPPSASQESKW
;
A
#
# COMPACT_ATOMS: atom_id res chain seq x y z
N MET A 1 18.98 -15.53 -20.08
CA MET A 1 17.67 -14.98 -20.45
C MET A 1 16.81 -14.99 -19.20
N LEU A 2 16.11 -13.91 -18.86
CA LEU A 2 15.20 -13.88 -17.69
C LEU A 2 14.04 -14.86 -17.94
N THR A 3 14.01 -15.97 -17.21
CA THR A 3 12.92 -16.97 -17.28
C THR A 3 11.99 -16.85 -16.08
N MET A 4 10.77 -17.37 -16.20
CA MET A 4 9.83 -17.45 -15.07
C MET A 4 10.42 -18.21 -13.89
N GLU A 5 11.15 -19.31 -14.15
CA GLU A 5 11.84 -20.09 -13.12
C GLU A 5 12.87 -19.25 -12.35
N TRP A 6 13.62 -18.39 -13.05
CA TRP A 6 14.58 -17.50 -12.41
C TRP A 6 13.89 -16.47 -11.51
N LEU A 7 12.79 -15.86 -11.98
CA LEU A 7 12.00 -14.90 -11.20
C LEU A 7 11.38 -15.53 -9.95
N VAL A 8 10.91 -16.77 -10.05
CA VAL A 8 10.40 -17.52 -8.89
C VAL A 8 11.52 -17.85 -7.90
N ALA A 9 12.73 -18.11 -8.39
CA ALA A 9 13.88 -18.37 -7.54
C ALA A 9 14.39 -17.11 -6.83
N HIS A 10 14.24 -15.94 -7.47
CA HIS A 10 14.73 -14.64 -7.01
C HIS A 10 13.63 -13.57 -7.07
N PRO A 11 12.51 -13.76 -6.34
CA PRO A 11 11.34 -12.89 -6.47
C PRO A 11 11.65 -11.44 -6.04
N ASP A 12 12.60 -11.26 -5.13
CA ASP A 12 13.14 -9.98 -4.67
C ASP A 12 13.67 -9.09 -5.82
N TRP A 13 14.09 -9.68 -6.94
CA TRP A 13 14.54 -8.92 -8.10
C TRP A 13 13.43 -8.36 -8.97
N LEU A 14 12.17 -8.79 -8.79
CA LEU A 14 11.06 -8.40 -9.66
C LEU A 14 10.90 -6.88 -9.74
N LEU A 15 10.87 -6.19 -8.60
CA LEU A 15 10.69 -4.73 -8.58
C LEU A 15 11.92 -3.98 -9.14
N MET A 16 13.13 -4.51 -8.94
CA MET A 16 14.34 -3.95 -9.54
C MET A 16 14.34 -4.09 -11.07
N ILE A 17 13.82 -5.20 -11.59
CA ILE A 17 13.64 -5.42 -13.04
C ILE A 17 12.59 -4.48 -13.62
N LEU A 18 11.51 -4.20 -12.88
CA LEU A 18 10.46 -3.26 -13.29
C LEU A 18 10.86 -1.79 -13.13
N ALA A 19 11.87 -1.49 -12.29
CA ALA A 19 12.27 -0.11 -11.99
C ALA A 19 12.57 0.75 -13.23
N PRO A 20 13.28 0.28 -14.28
CA PRO A 20 13.47 1.06 -15.50
C PRO A 20 12.16 1.45 -16.20
N VAL A 21 11.15 0.55 -16.18
CA VAL A 21 9.83 0.83 -16.74
C VAL A 21 9.12 1.88 -15.90
N PHE A 22 9.17 1.77 -14.57
CA PHE A 22 8.60 2.76 -13.66
C PHE A 22 9.23 4.15 -13.86
N MET A 23 10.56 4.21 -13.96
CA MET A 23 11.29 5.45 -14.23
C MET A 23 10.89 6.06 -15.59
N LEU A 24 10.73 5.22 -16.63
CA LEU A 24 10.26 5.68 -17.93
C LEU A 24 8.84 6.28 -17.83
N CYS A 25 7.90 5.60 -17.16
CA CYS A 25 6.55 6.11 -16.94
C CYS A 25 6.56 7.47 -16.22
N MET A 26 7.39 7.62 -15.19
CA MET A 26 7.53 8.88 -14.45
C MET A 26 8.08 10.01 -15.33
N VAL A 27 9.12 9.75 -16.13
CA VAL A 27 9.70 10.74 -17.05
C VAL A 27 8.69 11.15 -18.13
N LEU A 28 7.92 10.19 -18.64
CA LEU A 28 6.88 10.46 -19.64
C LEU A 28 5.74 11.30 -19.03
N GLU A 29 5.21 10.92 -17.86
CA GLU A 29 4.17 11.71 -17.17
C GLU A 29 4.65 13.12 -16.87
N TRP A 30 5.89 13.27 -16.38
CA TRP A 30 6.49 14.58 -16.12
C TRP A 30 6.61 15.45 -17.39
N ARG A 31 7.12 14.89 -18.51
CA ARG A 31 7.25 15.63 -19.78
C ARG A 31 5.89 16.08 -20.30
N VAL A 32 4.93 15.16 -20.30
CA VAL A 32 3.58 15.41 -20.80
C VAL A 32 2.83 16.40 -19.91
N SER A 33 3.02 16.33 -18.59
CA SER A 33 2.50 17.31 -17.62
C SER A 33 2.98 18.72 -17.95
N ARG A 34 4.27 18.89 -18.26
CA ARG A 34 4.85 20.21 -18.58
C ARG A 34 4.42 20.75 -19.94
N GLN A 35 4.24 19.89 -20.93
CA GLN A 35 3.92 20.30 -22.31
C GLN A 35 2.43 20.58 -22.51
N SER A 36 1.55 19.80 -21.86
CA SER A 36 0.12 19.87 -22.14
C SER A 36 -0.63 20.90 -21.29
N GLY A 37 -0.14 21.24 -20.10
CA GLY A 37 -0.85 22.08 -19.13
C GLY A 37 -2.19 21.49 -18.65
N ARG A 38 -2.48 20.21 -18.96
CA ARG A 38 -3.78 19.57 -18.70
C ARG A 38 -3.91 19.02 -17.28
N LEU A 39 -2.79 18.79 -16.61
CA LEU A 39 -2.77 18.19 -15.29
C LEU A 39 -2.90 19.26 -14.19
N PRO A 40 -3.62 18.97 -13.10
CA PRO A 40 -3.75 19.90 -11.99
C PRO A 40 -2.40 20.09 -11.26
N PRO A 41 -2.23 21.17 -10.47
CA PRO A 41 -1.02 21.39 -9.68
C PRO A 41 -0.68 20.23 -8.72
N SER A 42 -1.68 19.50 -8.22
CA SER A 42 -1.49 18.32 -7.39
C SER A 42 -0.85 17.13 -8.13
N ALA A 43 -0.73 17.17 -9.46
CA ALA A 43 -0.02 16.15 -10.24
C ALA A 43 1.45 16.50 -10.47
N SER A 44 1.90 17.67 -9.98
CA SER A 44 3.25 18.15 -10.24
C SER A 44 4.33 17.28 -9.60
N TYR A 45 5.43 17.10 -10.33
CA TYR A 45 6.64 16.46 -9.81
C TYR A 45 7.52 17.49 -9.11
N GLN A 46 7.19 17.80 -7.86
CA GLN A 46 8.02 18.66 -7.03
C GLN A 46 9.25 17.89 -6.54
N TRP A 47 10.44 18.45 -6.74
CA TRP A 47 11.69 17.74 -6.46
C TRP A 47 11.81 17.25 -5.02
N GLN A 48 11.32 18.04 -4.06
CA GLN A 48 11.33 17.71 -2.63
C GLN A 48 10.41 16.52 -2.33
N GLU A 49 9.20 16.47 -2.91
CA GLU A 49 8.26 15.34 -2.77
C GLU A 49 8.80 14.09 -3.45
N VAL A 50 9.32 14.21 -4.68
CA VAL A 50 9.89 13.08 -5.43
C VAL A 50 11.08 12.50 -4.66
N SER A 51 11.99 13.35 -4.16
CA SER A 51 13.13 12.91 -3.34
C SER A 51 12.69 12.21 -2.06
N CYS A 52 11.65 12.73 -1.39
CA CYS A 52 11.06 12.10 -0.21
C CYS A 52 10.49 10.72 -0.54
N ASN A 53 9.73 10.59 -1.64
CA ASN A 53 9.14 9.33 -2.09
C ASN A 53 10.22 8.28 -2.38
N PHE A 54 11.29 8.62 -3.10
CA PHE A 54 12.38 7.69 -3.36
C PHE A 54 13.16 7.32 -2.10
N ALA A 55 13.41 8.28 -1.20
CA ALA A 55 14.08 7.99 0.07
C ALA A 55 13.25 7.04 0.95
N LEU A 56 11.93 7.26 1.03
CA LEU A 56 10.98 6.38 1.71
C LEU A 56 10.97 4.98 1.09
N GLY A 57 10.89 4.87 -0.23
CA GLY A 57 10.94 3.59 -0.94
C GLY A 57 12.26 2.83 -0.68
N ALA A 58 13.40 3.52 -0.68
CA ALA A 58 14.70 2.92 -0.37
C ALA A 58 14.80 2.43 1.08
N LEU A 59 14.32 3.24 2.04
CA LEU A 59 14.26 2.84 3.45
C LEU A 59 13.33 1.64 3.66
N HIS A 60 12.17 1.63 2.99
CA HIS A 60 11.25 0.50 3.02
C HIS A 60 11.90 -0.77 2.48
N GLN A 61 12.57 -0.70 1.32
CA GLN A 61 13.28 -1.83 0.73
C GLN A 61 14.38 -2.37 1.66
N LEU A 62 15.12 -1.50 2.34
CA LEU A 62 16.14 -1.90 3.33
C LEU A 62 15.50 -2.67 4.50
N THR A 63 14.37 -2.18 5.01
CA THR A 63 13.66 -2.86 6.11
C THR A 63 13.00 -4.16 5.66
N ASP A 64 12.50 -4.22 4.43
CA ASP A 64 11.95 -5.45 3.82
C ASP A 64 13.01 -6.54 3.71
N ILE A 65 14.23 -6.19 3.28
CA ILE A 65 15.35 -7.16 3.23
C ILE A 65 15.69 -7.63 4.65
N THR A 66 15.82 -6.69 5.59
CA THR A 66 16.24 -7.00 6.97
C THR A 66 15.24 -7.89 7.69
N VAL A 67 13.95 -7.55 7.64
CA VAL A 67 12.87 -8.30 8.29
C VAL A 67 12.49 -9.53 7.45
N GLY A 68 12.63 -9.46 6.12
CA GLY A 68 12.33 -10.55 5.19
C GLY A 68 13.12 -11.82 5.46
N LEU A 69 14.37 -11.69 5.93
CA LEU A 69 15.17 -12.85 6.37
C LEU A 69 14.53 -13.60 7.55
N MET A 70 13.85 -12.90 8.46
CA MET A 70 13.06 -13.52 9.53
C MET A 70 11.74 -14.06 8.98
N VAL A 71 11.02 -13.28 8.17
CA VAL A 71 9.71 -13.67 7.61
C VAL A 71 9.81 -14.94 6.79
N ILE A 72 10.86 -15.11 5.99
CA ILE A 72 11.02 -16.33 5.18
C ILE A 72 11.20 -17.57 6.07
N GLN A 73 11.89 -17.45 7.21
CA GLN A 73 12.03 -18.57 8.15
C GLN A 73 10.69 -18.91 8.81
N VAL A 74 9.92 -17.89 9.20
CA VAL A 74 8.56 -18.09 9.72
C VAL A 74 7.67 -18.76 8.68
N TYR A 75 7.73 -18.31 7.42
CA TYR A 75 6.95 -18.90 6.33
C TYR A 75 7.35 -20.34 6.03
N LEU A 76 8.65 -20.64 5.97
CA LEU A 76 9.13 -22.01 5.76
C LEU A 76 8.67 -22.92 6.91
N TRP A 77 8.80 -22.47 8.16
CA TRP A 77 8.32 -23.21 9.32
C TRP A 77 6.81 -23.45 9.27
N LEU A 78 6.00 -22.43 8.94
CA LEU A 78 4.54 -22.59 8.80
C LEU A 78 4.16 -23.48 7.61
N PHE A 79 4.95 -23.46 6.54
CA PHE A 79 4.71 -24.27 5.35
C PHE A 79 4.89 -25.77 5.61
N ASP A 80 5.70 -26.16 6.59
CA ASP A 80 5.77 -27.55 7.05
C ASP A 80 4.45 -28.04 7.67
N TRP A 81 3.60 -27.12 8.13
CA TRP A 81 2.25 -27.37 8.65
C TRP A 81 1.14 -27.07 7.65
N ARG A 82 1.47 -26.97 6.36
CA ARG A 82 0.49 -26.65 5.32
C ARG A 82 -0.64 -27.67 5.27
N LEU A 83 -1.82 -27.19 4.88
CA LEU A 83 -3.04 -27.99 4.76
C LEU A 83 -3.08 -28.78 3.45
N LEU A 84 -2.50 -28.25 2.38
CA LEU A 84 -2.51 -28.85 1.04
C LEU A 84 -1.11 -28.88 0.43
N ASP A 85 -0.82 -29.92 -0.35
CA ASP A 85 0.37 -29.99 -1.20
C ASP A 85 0.05 -29.41 -2.60
N ILE A 86 0.20 -28.09 -2.74
CA ILE A 86 -0.12 -27.40 -4.00
C ILE A 86 1.11 -27.43 -4.92
N SER A 87 0.99 -28.14 -6.04
CA SER A 87 1.93 -28.00 -7.15
C SER A 87 1.65 -26.72 -7.95
N MET A 88 2.70 -25.96 -8.21
CA MET A 88 2.60 -24.69 -8.92
C MET A 88 2.57 -24.90 -10.42
N GLY A 89 1.52 -24.37 -11.04
CA GLY A 89 1.31 -24.25 -12.48
C GLY A 89 0.50 -22.99 -12.75
N LEU A 90 0.13 -22.74 -14.00
CA LEU A 90 -0.58 -21.51 -14.38
C LEU A 90 -1.87 -21.28 -13.58
N MET A 91 -2.69 -22.32 -13.41
CA MET A 91 -3.97 -22.20 -12.70
C MET A 91 -3.79 -21.95 -11.19
N SER A 92 -2.90 -22.69 -10.51
CA SER A 92 -2.63 -22.45 -9.09
C SER A 92 -1.96 -21.09 -8.87
N PHE A 93 -1.17 -20.60 -9.82
CA PHE A 93 -0.64 -19.24 -9.78
C PHE A 93 -1.73 -18.18 -9.95
N ILE A 94 -2.69 -18.35 -10.87
CA ILE A 94 -3.82 -17.43 -11.00
C ILE A 94 -4.66 -17.41 -9.71
N VAL A 95 -4.95 -18.57 -9.14
CA VAL A 95 -5.65 -18.67 -7.85
C VAL A 95 -4.86 -17.96 -6.75
N LEU A 96 -3.54 -18.16 -6.69
CA LEU A 96 -2.67 -17.45 -5.76
C LEU A 96 -2.75 -15.93 -5.94
N MET A 97 -2.74 -15.42 -7.17
CA MET A 97 -2.84 -13.97 -7.42
C MET A 97 -4.19 -13.41 -6.91
N VAL A 98 -5.30 -14.12 -7.14
CA VAL A 98 -6.62 -13.69 -6.65
C VAL A 98 -6.69 -13.76 -5.12
N ALA A 99 -6.18 -14.84 -4.52
CA ALA A 99 -6.17 -15.03 -3.07
C ALA A 99 -5.22 -14.02 -2.37
N GLN A 100 -4.08 -13.72 -2.98
CA GLN A 100 -3.15 -12.71 -2.51
C GLN A 100 -3.76 -11.31 -2.58
N ASP A 101 -4.48 -10.97 -3.65
CA ASP A 101 -5.16 -9.68 -3.77
C ASP A 101 -6.31 -9.55 -2.74
N PHE A 102 -7.00 -10.64 -2.41
CA PHE A 102 -7.95 -10.69 -1.31
C PHE A 102 -7.27 -10.45 0.05
N CYS A 103 -6.13 -11.10 0.32
CA CYS A 103 -5.32 -10.82 1.52
C CYS A 103 -4.87 -9.36 1.57
N TYR A 104 -4.46 -8.79 0.42
CA TYR A 104 -4.09 -7.38 0.30
C TYR A 104 -5.26 -6.46 0.67
N TYR A 105 -6.48 -6.72 0.17
CA TYR A 105 -7.67 -5.94 0.54
C TYR A 105 -7.85 -5.85 2.06
N TRP A 106 -7.70 -6.97 2.77
CA TRP A 106 -7.83 -6.98 4.23
C TRP A 106 -6.68 -6.31 4.96
N PHE A 107 -5.45 -6.48 4.48
CA PHE A 107 -4.29 -5.72 4.95
C PHE A 107 -4.54 -4.21 4.81
N HIS A 108 -5.00 -3.78 3.64
CA HIS A 108 -5.17 -2.38 3.32
C HIS A 108 -6.33 -1.78 4.11
N ARG A 109 -7.46 -2.49 4.20
CA ARG A 109 -8.58 -2.10 5.06
C ARG A 109 -8.16 -2.02 6.54
N ALA A 110 -7.39 -2.98 7.05
CA ALA A 110 -6.87 -2.91 8.42
C ALA A 110 -5.95 -1.71 8.62
N SER A 111 -5.16 -1.36 7.60
CA SER A 111 -4.30 -0.18 7.58
C SER A 111 -5.06 1.15 7.65
N HIS A 112 -6.33 1.19 7.31
CA HIS A 112 -7.18 2.37 7.49
C HIS A 112 -8.06 2.31 8.74
N ARG A 113 -8.37 1.10 9.22
CA ARG A 113 -9.37 0.88 10.29
C ARG A 113 -8.78 0.60 11.67
N VAL A 114 -7.47 0.36 11.76
CA VAL A 114 -6.75 0.10 13.01
C VAL A 114 -5.55 1.02 13.08
N ARG A 115 -5.46 1.84 14.14
CA ARG A 115 -4.43 2.89 14.22
C ARG A 115 -2.99 2.39 14.15
N TRP A 116 -2.70 1.20 14.68
CA TRP A 116 -1.37 0.60 14.56
C TRP A 116 -0.90 0.45 13.11
N TRP A 117 -1.73 -0.14 12.25
CA TRP A 117 -1.39 -0.27 10.82
C TRP A 117 -1.53 1.05 10.08
N TRP A 118 -2.45 1.93 10.50
CA TRP A 118 -2.49 3.31 9.99
C TRP A 118 -1.21 4.08 10.26
N ALA A 119 -0.58 3.92 11.43
CA ALA A 119 0.69 4.59 11.71
C ALA A 119 1.81 4.16 10.74
N ALA A 120 1.79 2.91 10.26
CA ALA A 120 2.66 2.49 9.16
C ALA A 120 2.22 3.08 7.81
N HIS A 121 0.91 3.10 7.56
CA HIS A 121 0.35 3.39 6.23
C HIS A 121 0.14 4.88 5.93
N SER A 122 0.00 5.74 6.95
CA SER A 122 -0.26 7.18 6.79
C SER A 122 0.82 7.89 5.99
N THR A 123 2.07 7.39 6.04
CA THR A 123 3.19 7.82 5.20
C THR A 123 2.80 7.83 3.73
N HIS A 124 2.15 6.77 3.25
CA HIS A 124 1.74 6.61 1.86
C HIS A 124 0.71 7.67 1.43
N HIS A 125 -0.26 7.95 2.30
CA HIS A 125 -1.30 8.96 2.07
C HIS A 125 -0.87 10.39 2.37
N SER A 126 0.31 10.61 2.97
CA SER A 126 0.67 11.93 3.50
C SER A 126 1.01 12.98 2.44
N SER A 127 1.29 12.59 1.19
CA SER A 127 1.59 13.54 0.12
C SER A 127 0.31 14.21 -0.37
N GLU A 128 0.35 15.53 -0.54
CA GLU A 128 -0.73 16.30 -1.18
C GLU A 128 -0.60 16.29 -2.72
N SER A 129 0.43 15.60 -3.25
CA SER A 129 0.64 15.38 -4.67
C SER A 129 0.43 13.91 -5.04
N MET A 130 -0.22 13.67 -6.19
CA MET A 130 -0.48 12.35 -6.74
C MET A 130 0.07 12.23 -8.16
N ASN A 131 1.13 11.45 -8.32
CA ASN A 131 1.76 11.10 -9.60
C ASN A 131 2.50 9.76 -9.44
N PHE A 132 3.14 9.25 -10.49
CA PHE A 132 3.75 7.91 -10.40
C PHE A 132 4.82 7.77 -9.32
N SER A 133 5.45 8.88 -8.86
CA SER A 133 6.40 8.81 -7.75
C SER A 133 5.73 8.44 -6.42
N THR A 134 4.44 8.73 -6.24
CA THR A 134 3.69 8.44 -5.01
C THR A 134 3.67 6.95 -4.68
N ALA A 135 3.75 6.07 -5.69
CA ALA A 135 3.86 4.62 -5.49
C ALA A 135 5.08 4.22 -4.63
N PHE A 136 6.17 5.00 -4.68
CA PHE A 136 7.39 4.76 -3.91
C PHE A 136 7.31 5.28 -2.46
N ARG A 137 6.27 6.02 -2.09
CA ARG A 137 6.08 6.59 -0.75
C ARG A 137 5.68 5.52 0.28
N GLN A 138 6.54 4.53 0.46
CA GLN A 138 6.32 3.39 1.35
C GLN A 138 7.02 3.62 2.69
N SER A 139 6.36 3.25 3.78
CA SER A 139 6.90 3.43 5.12
C SER A 139 7.89 2.34 5.47
N LEU A 140 9.04 2.71 6.04
CA LEU A 140 9.99 1.74 6.58
C LEU A 140 9.41 0.91 7.75
N MET A 141 8.26 1.31 8.30
CA MET A 141 7.60 0.60 9.40
C MET A 141 6.68 -0.53 8.94
N TYR A 142 6.37 -0.69 7.65
CA TYR A 142 5.46 -1.78 7.21
C TYR A 142 5.89 -3.18 7.66
N PRO A 143 7.16 -3.59 7.53
CA PRO A 143 7.56 -4.95 7.90
C PRO A 143 7.49 -5.17 9.41
N PHE A 144 7.87 -4.16 10.19
CA PHE A 144 7.81 -4.17 11.66
C PHE A 144 6.37 -4.10 12.20
N ALA A 145 5.47 -3.43 11.48
CA ALA A 145 4.05 -3.38 11.82
C ALA A 145 3.32 -4.70 11.53
N GLY A 146 4.00 -5.69 10.94
CA GLY A 146 3.45 -7.01 10.71
C GLY A 146 2.61 -7.13 9.43
N MET A 147 2.86 -6.29 8.42
CA MET A 147 2.19 -6.38 7.12
C MET A 147 2.22 -7.81 6.54
N TRP A 148 3.32 -8.54 6.74
CA TRP A 148 3.49 -9.91 6.27
C TRP A 148 2.50 -10.92 6.89
N LEU A 149 1.93 -10.63 8.06
CA LEU A 149 0.96 -11.52 8.72
C LEU A 149 -0.28 -11.78 7.87
N PHE A 150 -0.66 -10.84 6.99
CA PHE A 150 -1.85 -10.95 6.15
C PHE A 150 -1.72 -12.01 5.04
N TRP A 151 -0.49 -12.42 4.68
CA TRP A 151 -0.26 -13.47 3.69
C TRP A 151 0.09 -14.83 4.30
N VAL A 152 0.22 -14.92 5.62
CA VAL A 152 0.38 -16.20 6.34
C VAL A 152 -0.70 -17.23 5.97
N PRO A 153 -1.99 -16.87 5.83
CA PRO A 153 -3.01 -17.83 5.41
C PRO A 153 -2.68 -18.54 4.09
N LEU A 154 -2.05 -17.87 3.12
CA LEU A 154 -1.69 -18.46 1.83
C LEU A 154 -0.63 -19.55 1.99
N VAL A 155 0.34 -19.32 2.88
CA VAL A 155 1.39 -20.28 3.21
C VAL A 155 0.79 -21.50 3.92
N ILE A 156 -0.08 -21.28 4.91
CA ILE A 156 -0.77 -22.37 5.64
C ILE A 156 -1.70 -23.16 4.72
N ILE A 157 -2.39 -22.52 3.77
CA ILE A 157 -3.20 -23.21 2.77
C ILE A 157 -2.35 -24.19 1.96
N GLY A 158 -1.11 -23.83 1.63
CA GLY A 158 -0.18 -24.69 0.90
C GLY A 158 0.49 -24.07 -0.31
N PHE A 159 0.39 -22.76 -0.51
CA PHE A 159 1.18 -22.09 -1.55
C PHE A 159 2.63 -21.96 -1.10
N PRO A 160 3.62 -22.39 -1.91
CA PRO A 160 5.01 -22.32 -1.50
C PRO A 160 5.45 -20.87 -1.22
N PRO A 161 6.21 -20.59 -0.14
CA PRO A 161 6.54 -19.24 0.29
C PRO A 161 7.13 -18.33 -0.79
N LYS A 162 8.00 -18.85 -1.67
CA LYS A 162 8.59 -18.07 -2.78
C LYS A 162 7.54 -17.55 -3.75
N TRP A 163 6.51 -18.35 -4.05
CA TRP A 163 5.40 -17.94 -4.91
C TRP A 163 4.51 -16.91 -4.22
N VAL A 164 4.28 -17.05 -2.91
CA VAL A 164 3.57 -16.03 -2.12
C VAL A 164 4.31 -14.70 -2.19
N VAL A 165 5.62 -14.68 -1.93
CA VAL A 165 6.45 -13.46 -2.05
C VAL A 165 6.39 -12.88 -3.46
N LEU A 166 6.55 -13.71 -4.49
CA LEU A 166 6.44 -13.28 -5.88
C LEU A 166 5.08 -12.62 -6.18
N SER A 167 3.98 -13.23 -5.72
CA SER A 167 2.63 -12.71 -5.94
C SER A 167 2.42 -11.36 -5.25
N VAL A 168 2.95 -11.17 -4.04
CA VAL A 168 2.92 -9.88 -3.34
C VAL A 168 3.68 -8.81 -4.11
N LEU A 169 4.91 -9.10 -4.56
CA LEU A 169 5.72 -8.14 -5.31
C LEU A 169 5.10 -7.81 -6.69
N LEU A 170 4.51 -8.81 -7.36
CA LEU A 170 3.81 -8.59 -8.62
C LEU A 170 2.56 -7.72 -8.41
N ASN A 171 1.80 -7.96 -7.35
CA ASN A 171 0.64 -7.15 -7.00
C ASN A 171 1.05 -5.69 -6.73
N LEU A 172 2.10 -5.45 -5.93
CA LEU A 172 2.64 -4.10 -5.70
C LEU A 172 3.13 -3.45 -7.00
N GLY A 173 3.80 -4.22 -7.87
CA GLY A 173 4.24 -3.75 -9.19
C GLY A 173 3.07 -3.35 -10.10
N LEU A 174 1.96 -4.10 -10.07
CA LEU A 174 0.74 -3.74 -10.80
C LEU A 174 0.06 -2.50 -10.21
N GLN A 175 0.14 -2.28 -8.90
CA GLN A 175 -0.38 -1.07 -8.27
C GLN A 175 0.42 0.21 -8.60
N PHE A 176 1.61 0.11 -9.19
CA PHE A 176 2.33 1.29 -9.65
C PHE A 176 1.50 2.12 -10.66
N ILE A 177 0.86 1.46 -11.63
CA ILE A 177 0.21 2.15 -12.77
C ILE A 177 -1.05 2.93 -12.40
N ILE A 178 -1.63 2.66 -11.22
CA ILE A 178 -2.81 3.38 -10.71
C ILE A 178 -2.46 4.68 -10.00
N HIS A 179 -1.17 4.96 -9.77
CA HIS A 179 -0.71 6.21 -9.15
C HIS A 179 -0.53 7.33 -10.17
N THR A 180 -1.61 7.81 -10.76
CA THR A 180 -1.55 8.85 -11.79
C THR A 180 -2.82 9.69 -11.84
N GLN A 181 -2.66 10.95 -12.24
CA GLN A 181 -3.77 11.83 -12.62
C GLN A 181 -3.92 11.97 -14.13
N TRP A 182 -2.98 11.42 -14.90
CA TRP A 182 -2.99 11.46 -16.37
C TRP A 182 -4.00 10.48 -16.96
N ILE A 183 -3.99 9.24 -16.47
CA ILE A 183 -4.95 8.23 -16.87
C ILE A 183 -6.20 8.43 -16.02
N LYS A 184 -7.34 8.73 -16.65
CA LYS A 184 -8.60 8.92 -15.92
C LYS A 184 -9.09 7.60 -15.33
N ASN A 185 -9.38 6.62 -16.17
CA ASN A 185 -9.84 5.28 -15.78
C ASN A 185 -9.47 4.27 -16.87
N PHE A 186 -9.83 3.01 -16.68
CA PHE A 186 -9.66 1.93 -17.66
C PHE A 186 -10.94 1.62 -18.45
N GLY A 187 -11.93 2.51 -18.44
CA GLY A 187 -13.21 2.32 -19.11
C GLY A 187 -13.99 1.15 -18.52
N TRP A 188 -14.40 0.18 -19.36
CA TRP A 188 -15.17 -0.99 -18.89
C TRP A 188 -14.40 -1.90 -17.94
N LEU A 189 -13.06 -1.84 -17.95
CA LEU A 189 -12.22 -2.62 -17.05
C LEU A 189 -12.33 -2.19 -15.59
N ASP A 190 -12.80 -0.97 -15.29
CA ASP A 190 -13.13 -0.49 -13.94
C ASP A 190 -14.23 -1.32 -13.25
N LEU A 191 -14.92 -2.18 -14.00
CA LEU A 191 -15.83 -3.13 -13.40
C LEU A 191 -15.09 -4.18 -12.54
N VAL A 192 -13.86 -4.53 -12.92
CA VAL A 192 -13.09 -5.63 -12.32
C VAL A 192 -11.76 -5.15 -11.72
N PHE A 193 -11.09 -4.19 -12.35
CA PHE A 193 -9.76 -3.73 -11.94
C PHE A 193 -9.83 -2.42 -11.14
N ASN A 194 -8.93 -2.32 -10.16
CA ASN A 194 -8.63 -1.06 -9.52
C ASN A 194 -7.99 -0.13 -10.55
N SER A 195 -8.57 1.06 -10.73
CA SER A 195 -8.16 2.00 -11.77
C SER A 195 -7.54 3.24 -11.12
N PRO A 196 -6.85 4.09 -11.89
CA PRO A 196 -6.36 5.36 -11.36
C PRO A 196 -7.47 6.21 -10.73
N SER A 197 -8.71 6.14 -11.26
CA SER A 197 -9.87 6.85 -10.68
C SER A 197 -10.21 6.34 -9.29
N HIS A 198 -10.36 5.02 -9.16
CA HIS A 198 -10.64 4.38 -7.88
C HIS A 198 -9.53 4.65 -6.85
N HIS A 199 -8.27 4.62 -7.29
CA HIS A 199 -7.12 4.84 -6.42
C HIS A 199 -6.93 6.31 -6.03
N ARG A 200 -7.30 7.26 -6.90
CA ARG A 200 -7.36 8.68 -6.50
C ARG A 200 -8.37 8.88 -5.38
N VAL A 201 -9.58 8.32 -5.51
CA VAL A 201 -10.58 8.35 -4.42
C VAL A 201 -9.99 7.78 -3.14
N HIS A 202 -9.31 6.65 -3.21
CA HIS A 202 -8.64 6.05 -2.05
C HIS A 202 -7.64 7.00 -1.37
N HIS A 203 -6.86 7.75 -2.15
CA HIS A 203 -5.93 8.76 -1.64
C HIS A 203 -6.60 10.08 -1.21
N GLY A 204 -7.91 10.21 -1.38
CA GLY A 204 -8.66 11.41 -1.08
C GLY A 204 -8.93 11.62 0.41
N ARG A 205 -8.74 12.85 0.88
CA ARG A 205 -9.19 13.30 2.21
C ARG A 205 -10.55 14.01 2.18
N ASN A 206 -11.23 14.06 1.04
CA ASN A 206 -12.62 14.53 0.97
C ASN A 206 -13.47 13.69 1.93
N PRO A 207 -14.42 14.27 2.68
CA PRO A 207 -15.26 13.50 3.61
C PRO A 207 -15.94 12.26 2.99
N GLN A 208 -16.36 12.34 1.73
CA GLN A 208 -16.97 11.22 0.99
C GLN A 208 -16.00 10.09 0.62
N TYR A 209 -14.70 10.38 0.54
CA TYR A 209 -13.67 9.46 0.07
C TYR A 209 -12.86 8.81 1.20
N ILE A 210 -13.05 9.27 2.44
CA ILE A 210 -12.45 8.63 3.61
C ILE A 210 -12.92 7.18 3.73
N ASP A 211 -11.97 6.28 3.97
CA ASP A 211 -12.26 4.86 4.20
C ASP A 211 -12.92 4.15 3.00
N LYS A 212 -12.52 4.52 1.76
CA LYS A 212 -13.02 3.94 0.51
C LYS A 212 -11.93 3.28 -0.33
N ASN A 213 -12.33 2.35 -1.19
CA ASN A 213 -11.53 1.74 -2.26
C ASN A 213 -10.20 1.12 -1.79
N TYR A 214 -10.25 0.07 -0.96
CA TYR A 214 -9.06 -0.59 -0.39
C TYR A 214 -8.41 -1.65 -1.31
N ALA A 215 -9.03 -2.03 -2.42
CA ALA A 215 -8.50 -3.08 -3.29
C ALA A 215 -7.12 -2.73 -3.86
N GLY A 216 -6.28 -3.74 -4.04
CA GLY A 216 -4.99 -3.58 -4.70
C GLY A 216 -5.16 -3.57 -6.21
N VAL A 217 -5.43 -4.75 -6.80
CA VAL A 217 -5.57 -4.95 -8.24
C VAL A 217 -7.04 -5.14 -8.65
N LEU A 218 -7.85 -5.85 -7.87
CA LEU A 218 -9.24 -6.16 -8.24
C LEU A 218 -10.24 -5.36 -7.40
N ILE A 219 -10.89 -4.36 -8.00
CA ILE A 219 -11.90 -3.51 -7.32
C ILE A 219 -13.15 -4.29 -6.88
N ILE A 220 -13.29 -5.54 -7.32
CA ILE A 220 -14.40 -6.43 -6.95
C ILE A 220 -14.52 -6.59 -5.44
N TRP A 221 -13.40 -6.53 -4.69
CA TRP A 221 -13.43 -6.66 -3.23
C TRP A 221 -14.15 -5.49 -2.57
N ASP A 222 -13.89 -4.27 -3.03
CA ASP A 222 -14.60 -3.09 -2.52
C ASP A 222 -16.09 -3.12 -2.83
N LYS A 223 -16.47 -3.62 -4.01
CA LYS A 223 -17.87 -3.79 -4.38
C LYS A 223 -18.54 -4.87 -3.54
N LEU A 224 -17.85 -5.98 -3.29
CA LEU A 224 -18.36 -7.09 -2.49
C LEU A 224 -18.54 -6.72 -1.02
N PHE A 225 -17.59 -5.95 -0.45
CA PHE A 225 -17.58 -5.60 0.97
C PHE A 225 -18.14 -4.21 1.28
N GLY A 226 -18.72 -3.53 0.28
CA GLY A 226 -19.44 -2.26 0.45
C GLY A 226 -18.53 -1.06 0.75
N THR A 227 -17.29 -1.08 0.29
CA THR A 227 -16.29 0.00 0.48
C THR A 227 -15.99 0.76 -0.80
N PHE A 228 -16.66 0.42 -1.91
CA PHE A 228 -16.52 1.09 -3.20
C PHE A 228 -17.11 2.51 -3.19
N GLU A 229 -16.40 3.44 -3.81
CA GLU A 229 -16.85 4.81 -4.10
C GLU A 229 -16.29 5.28 -5.45
N PRO A 230 -17.12 5.73 -6.40
CA PRO A 230 -16.65 6.32 -7.65
C PRO A 230 -16.06 7.72 -7.45
N GLU A 231 -15.17 8.14 -8.36
CA GLU A 231 -14.65 9.51 -8.38
C GLU A 231 -15.70 10.45 -9.00
N VAL A 232 -16.42 11.19 -8.16
CA VAL A 232 -17.50 12.11 -8.57
C VAL A 232 -17.14 13.59 -8.38
N GLU A 233 -16.33 13.92 -7.38
CA GLU A 233 -15.73 15.23 -7.15
C GLU A 233 -14.21 15.20 -7.32
N ALA A 234 -13.63 16.39 -7.56
CA ALA A 234 -12.19 16.57 -7.57
C ALA A 234 -11.58 16.15 -6.23
N VAL A 235 -10.60 15.24 -6.31
CA VAL A 235 -9.93 14.68 -5.14
C VAL A 235 -8.96 15.71 -4.54
N VAL A 236 -9.06 15.89 -3.23
CA VAL A 236 -8.06 16.58 -2.42
C VAL A 236 -7.21 15.51 -1.74
N TYR A 237 -5.92 15.46 -2.04
CA TYR A 237 -4.99 14.46 -1.50
C TYR A 237 -4.40 14.87 -0.14
N GLY A 238 -3.64 13.95 0.45
CA GLY A 238 -3.03 14.10 1.75
C GLY A 238 -3.83 13.41 2.84
N ILE A 239 -3.36 13.55 4.07
CA ILE A 239 -4.10 13.13 5.27
C ILE A 239 -4.87 14.31 5.88
N THR A 240 -5.86 14.02 6.72
CA THR A 240 -6.72 15.03 7.38
C THR A 240 -5.96 15.98 8.31
N LYS A 241 -4.79 15.56 8.80
CA LYS A 241 -3.84 16.39 9.55
C LYS A 241 -2.50 16.41 8.81
N PRO A 242 -2.25 17.43 7.97
CA PRO A 242 -1.04 17.49 7.15
C PRO A 242 0.24 17.37 7.98
N VAL A 243 1.21 16.62 7.49
CA VAL A 243 2.53 16.46 8.14
C VAL A 243 3.39 17.72 7.95
N ASN A 244 3.20 18.45 6.84
CA ASN A 244 3.97 19.65 6.47
C ASN A 244 5.49 19.42 6.48
N SER A 245 5.95 18.26 5.97
CA SER A 245 7.37 17.91 5.89
C SER A 245 7.65 16.98 4.71
N THR A 246 8.83 17.15 4.11
CA THR A 246 9.40 16.24 3.11
C THR A 246 10.58 15.44 3.67
N ASN A 247 10.80 15.48 4.99
CA ASN A 247 11.80 14.63 5.65
C ASN A 247 11.24 13.21 5.81
N PRO A 248 11.88 12.18 5.21
CA PRO A 248 11.34 10.81 5.20
C PRO A 248 11.20 10.21 6.61
N ILE A 249 12.07 10.60 7.56
CA ILE A 249 11.99 10.16 8.96
C ILE A 249 10.80 10.82 9.66
N THR A 250 10.64 12.14 9.51
CA THR A 250 9.50 12.86 10.09
C THR A 250 8.17 12.32 9.57
N VAL A 251 8.05 12.15 8.26
CA VAL A 251 6.84 11.62 7.62
C VAL A 251 6.53 10.21 8.12
N THR A 252 7.55 9.37 8.29
CA THR A 252 7.38 8.01 8.82
C THR A 252 6.84 8.02 10.25
N PHE A 253 7.43 8.82 11.15
CA PHE A 253 7.23 8.65 12.59
C PHE A 253 6.18 9.56 13.23
N VAL A 254 5.64 10.55 12.52
CA VAL A 254 4.69 11.51 13.10
C VAL A 254 3.43 10.85 13.68
N GLU A 255 2.82 9.90 12.98
CA GLU A 255 1.61 9.22 13.50
C GLU A 255 1.94 8.25 14.62
N TRP A 256 3.12 7.61 14.59
CA TRP A 256 3.62 6.80 15.70
C TRP A 256 3.80 7.64 16.98
N GLN A 257 4.33 8.85 16.86
CA GLN A 257 4.47 9.78 17.98
C GLN A 257 3.10 10.21 18.52
N HIS A 258 2.14 10.51 17.65
CA HIS A 258 0.77 10.84 18.06
C HIS A 258 0.11 9.68 18.81
N MET A 259 0.19 8.47 18.27
CA MET A 259 -0.33 7.27 18.90
C MET A 259 0.33 7.02 20.26
N TRP A 260 1.66 7.11 20.34
CA TRP A 260 2.40 6.94 21.59
C TRP A 260 2.01 7.96 22.65
N ARG A 261 1.85 9.23 22.27
CA ARG A 261 1.38 10.28 23.18
C ARG A 261 -0.02 9.98 23.72
N ASP A 262 -0.92 9.51 22.87
CA ASP A 262 -2.27 9.13 23.27
C ASP A 262 -2.28 7.90 24.18
N VAL A 263 -1.40 6.92 23.93
CA VAL A 263 -1.23 5.73 24.78
C VAL A 263 -0.64 6.10 26.14
N THR A 264 0.27 7.06 26.21
CA THR A 264 1.02 7.41 27.43
C THR A 264 0.39 8.54 28.24
N ALA A 265 -0.64 9.21 27.72
CA ALA A 265 -1.34 10.31 28.40
C ALA A 265 -1.76 9.94 29.84
N LYS A 266 -1.52 10.87 30.77
CA LYS A 266 -1.90 10.73 32.18
C LYS A 266 -3.43 10.61 32.31
N GLY A 267 -3.89 9.86 33.30
CA GLY A 267 -5.33 9.69 33.58
C GLY A 267 -6.08 8.70 32.68
N ARG A 268 -5.41 8.03 31.73
CA ARG A 268 -6.06 7.01 30.88
C ARG A 268 -6.08 5.62 31.51
N SER A 269 -7.25 5.00 31.47
CA SER A 269 -7.45 3.58 31.77
C SER A 269 -6.81 2.66 30.74
N TRP A 270 -6.58 1.39 31.10
CA TRP A 270 -6.05 0.38 30.16
C TRP A 270 -6.89 0.22 28.89
N ARG A 271 -8.22 0.33 29.00
CA ARG A 271 -9.13 0.25 27.85
C ARG A 271 -8.92 1.42 26.88
N GLN A 272 -8.76 2.64 27.40
CA GLN A 272 -8.50 3.82 26.57
C GLN A 272 -7.12 3.77 25.90
N ARG A 273 -6.12 3.20 26.58
CA ARG A 273 -4.78 2.99 26.00
C ARG A 273 -4.81 1.97 24.87
N LEU A 274 -5.51 0.85 25.06
CA LEU A 274 -5.70 -0.14 24.00
C LEU A 274 -6.48 0.45 22.82
N ALA A 275 -7.57 1.18 23.08
CA ALA A 275 -8.35 1.86 22.05
C ALA A 275 -7.50 2.86 21.24
N ALA A 276 -6.56 3.55 21.88
CA ALA A 276 -5.64 4.43 21.17
C ALA A 276 -4.73 3.72 20.16
N ILE A 277 -4.58 2.39 20.24
CA ILE A 277 -3.80 1.55 19.32
C ILE A 277 -4.69 0.86 18.29
N VAL A 278 -5.86 0.34 18.73
CA VAL A 278 -6.69 -0.55 17.90
C VAL A 278 -7.90 0.10 17.25
N ALA A 279 -8.37 1.25 17.77
CA ALA A 279 -9.53 1.94 17.19
C ALA A 279 -9.18 2.60 15.84
N PRO A 280 -10.19 2.91 15.01
CA PRO A 280 -9.97 3.69 13.80
C PRO A 280 -9.29 5.04 14.10
N PRO A 281 -8.43 5.57 13.21
CA PRO A 281 -7.71 6.83 13.41
C PRO A 281 -8.60 8.05 13.65
N SER A 282 -9.84 8.02 13.16
CA SER A 282 -10.88 9.04 13.37
C SER A 282 -11.54 8.93 14.75
N ALA A 283 -11.73 7.71 15.29
CA ALA A 283 -12.43 7.46 16.55
C ALA A 283 -11.65 7.92 17.78
N SER A 284 -10.32 7.98 17.72
CA SER A 284 -9.49 8.51 18.81
C SER A 284 -9.54 10.04 18.95
N GLN A 285 -10.27 10.73 18.07
CA GLN A 285 -10.31 12.19 18.00
C GLN A 285 -11.62 12.81 18.53
N GLU A 286 -12.70 12.04 18.65
CA GLU A 286 -13.98 12.50 19.19
C GLU A 286 -14.07 12.43 20.72
N SER A 287 -13.08 11.85 21.42
CA SER A 287 -13.09 11.78 22.89
C SER A 287 -12.63 13.07 23.58
N LYS A 288 -13.02 14.23 23.04
CA LYS A 288 -13.07 15.49 23.80
C LYS A 288 -14.50 15.68 24.29
N TRP A 289 -14.86 14.91 25.32
CA TRP A 289 -15.97 15.18 26.22
C TRP A 289 -15.43 15.14 27.64
#